data_AF-A0A629VY35-F1
#
_entry.id   AF-A0A629VY35-F1
#
_cell.length_a   1.000
_cell.length_b   1.000
_cell.length_c   1.000
_cell.angle_alpha   90.00
_cell.angle_beta   90.00
_cell.angle_gamma   90.00
#
_symmetry.space_group_name_H-M   'P 1'
#
loop_
_entity.id
_entity.type
_entity.pdbx_description
1 polymer ?
#
loop_
_entity_poly.entity_id
_entity_poly.type
_entity_poly.pdbx_seq_one_letter_code
_entity_poly.pdbx_strand_id
1 'polypeptide(L)'
;MISKGNVLSAYNCLKSYAYYENLNFYLKAEIAKFENTGFDRKIKKVVDLFNGDDKSVFDQWLQGINVEILPKKIKSHLESEQSNGALFLSNNKTASEYIVESVNYLVVAPVEIYLIETLWSIYVGSLLDENFTNYTYGNRVSNVVKKYARDYPTEESISSVNIFQKYVDNYNKWRDGGINKAIDTVEKDQENVAILSIDLKSFYYNINID
;
A
#
# COMPACT_ATOMS: atom_id res chain seq x y z
N MET A 1 22.43 13.81 -4.65
CA MET A 1 21.60 14.70 -3.81
C MET A 1 20.18 14.58 -4.30
N ILE A 2 19.20 14.53 -3.38
CA ILE A 2 17.79 14.48 -3.77
C ILE A 2 17.36 15.86 -4.29
N SER A 3 16.61 15.90 -5.39
CA SER A 3 16.07 17.14 -5.96
C SER A 3 14.63 17.38 -5.51
N LYS A 4 14.14 18.62 -5.68
CA LYS A 4 12.71 18.94 -5.55
C LYS A 4 11.85 18.06 -6.48
N GLY A 5 12.33 17.78 -7.69
CA GLY A 5 11.65 16.92 -8.67
C GLY A 5 11.47 15.48 -8.17
N ASN A 6 12.45 14.94 -7.43
CA ASN A 6 12.35 13.62 -6.82
C ASN A 6 11.26 13.56 -5.74
N VAL A 7 11.24 14.55 -4.84
CA VAL A 7 10.22 14.62 -3.78
C VAL A 7 8.82 14.86 -4.34
N LEU A 8 8.69 15.69 -5.39
CA LEU A 8 7.41 15.88 -6.10
C LEU A 8 6.94 14.61 -6.80
N SER A 9 7.85 13.81 -7.36
CA SER A 9 7.51 12.51 -7.96
C SER A 9 7.00 11.53 -6.92
N ALA A 10 7.67 11.45 -5.77
CA ALA A 10 7.20 10.66 -4.64
C ALA A 10 5.83 11.14 -4.15
N TYR A 11 5.64 12.46 -4.05
CA TYR A 11 4.33 13.02 -3.69
C TYR A 11 3.23 12.63 -4.68
N ASN A 12 3.49 12.69 -5.98
CA ASN A 12 2.53 12.29 -7.02
C ASN A 12 2.17 10.80 -6.92
N CYS A 13 3.17 9.94 -6.69
CA CYS A 13 2.95 8.51 -6.45
C CYS A 13 2.13 8.26 -5.19
N LEU A 14 2.47 8.93 -4.08
CA LEU A 14 1.75 8.83 -2.80
C LEU A 14 0.29 9.29 -2.94
N LYS A 15 0.05 10.42 -3.62
CA LYS A 15 -1.29 10.93 -3.88
C LYS A 15 -2.11 9.98 -4.74
N SER A 16 -1.50 9.42 -5.79
CA SER A 16 -2.13 8.41 -6.64
C SER A 16 -2.49 7.16 -5.83
N TYR A 17 -1.56 6.65 -5.02
CA TYR A 17 -1.78 5.52 -4.12
C TYR A 17 -2.94 5.78 -3.16
N ALA A 18 -2.92 6.92 -2.46
CA ALA A 18 -3.96 7.30 -1.52
C ALA A 18 -5.33 7.44 -2.18
N TYR A 19 -5.40 7.90 -3.44
CA TYR A 19 -6.66 8.03 -4.18
C TYR A 19 -7.33 6.66 -4.40
N TYR A 20 -6.56 5.66 -4.81
CA TYR A 20 -7.06 4.31 -5.07
C TYR A 20 -7.19 3.43 -3.82
N GLU A 21 -6.61 3.85 -2.69
CA GLU A 21 -6.75 3.15 -1.42
C GLU A 21 -8.19 3.30 -0.87
N ASN A 22 -8.80 2.18 -0.48
CA ASN A 22 -10.22 2.14 -0.11
C ASN A 22 -10.45 2.19 1.40
N LEU A 23 -9.48 1.77 2.21
CA LEU A 23 -9.65 1.63 3.66
C LEU A 23 -9.01 2.77 4.45
N ASN A 24 -7.87 3.29 4.00
CA ASN A 24 -7.11 4.27 4.75
C ASN A 24 -7.58 5.72 4.48
N PHE A 25 -8.71 6.11 5.08
CA PHE A 25 -9.21 7.48 5.01
C PHE A 25 -8.30 8.50 5.72
N TYR A 26 -7.52 8.05 6.70
CA TYR A 26 -6.58 8.91 7.43
C TYR A 26 -5.46 9.40 6.50
N LEU A 27 -4.90 8.54 5.66
CA LEU A 27 -3.92 8.94 4.64
C LEU A 27 -4.47 10.02 3.72
N LYS A 28 -5.71 9.87 3.24
CA LYS A 28 -6.39 10.87 2.40
C LYS A 28 -6.52 12.21 3.12
N ALA A 29 -6.90 12.17 4.40
CA ALA A 29 -7.02 13.38 5.22
C ALA A 29 -5.66 14.07 5.43
N GLU A 30 -4.61 13.31 5.71
CA GLU A 30 -3.26 13.87 5.88
C GLU A 30 -2.73 14.50 4.58
N ILE A 31 -2.99 13.89 3.41
CA ILE A 31 -2.64 14.49 2.12
C ILE A 31 -3.39 15.81 1.90
N ALA A 32 -4.70 15.86 2.18
CA ALA A 32 -5.49 17.09 2.05
C ALA A 32 -4.97 18.21 2.98
N LYS A 33 -4.65 17.88 4.25
CA LYS A 33 -4.03 18.83 5.18
C LYS A 33 -2.65 19.28 4.72
N PHE A 34 -1.87 18.38 4.13
CA PHE A 34 -0.55 18.68 3.62
C PHE A 34 -0.60 19.70 2.48
N GLU A 35 -1.54 19.54 1.54
CA GLU A 35 -1.78 20.45 0.42
C GLU A 35 -2.31 21.82 0.84
N ASN A 36 -3.12 21.89 1.90
CA ASN A 36 -3.87 23.09 2.27
C ASN A 36 -3.01 24.36 2.43
N THR A 37 -1.85 24.28 3.08
CA THR A 37 -0.96 25.45 3.25
C THR A 37 0.52 25.07 3.27
N GLY A 38 1.34 25.93 2.65
CA GLY A 38 2.80 25.84 2.72
C GLY A 38 3.40 24.59 2.04
N PHE A 39 2.72 24.04 1.03
CA PHE A 39 3.14 22.85 0.29
C PHE A 39 4.61 22.92 -0.16
N ASP A 40 5.00 23.96 -0.89
CA ASP A 40 6.39 24.13 -1.36
C ASP A 40 7.41 24.16 -0.22
N ARG A 41 7.07 24.80 0.91
CA ARG A 41 7.93 24.83 2.10
C ARG A 41 8.07 23.44 2.72
N LYS A 42 6.98 22.66 2.79
CA LYS A 42 7.02 21.28 3.32
C LYS A 42 7.83 20.35 2.41
N ILE A 43 7.63 20.44 1.09
CA ILE A 43 8.46 19.72 0.11
C ILE A 43 9.93 20.08 0.27
N LYS A 44 10.25 21.38 0.41
CA LYS A 44 11.62 21.84 0.63
C LYS A 44 12.21 21.24 1.92
N LYS A 45 11.47 21.16 3.02
CA LYS A 45 11.95 20.53 4.26
C LYS A 45 12.37 19.08 4.06
N VAL A 46 11.63 18.32 3.23
CA VAL A 46 12.02 16.93 2.92
C VAL A 46 13.30 16.90 2.09
N VAL A 47 13.46 17.79 1.10
CA VAL A 47 14.71 17.93 0.34
C VAL A 47 15.89 18.26 1.28
N ASP A 48 15.68 19.24 2.16
CA ASP A 48 16.70 19.69 3.12
C ASP A 48 17.10 18.57 4.08
N LEU A 49 16.16 17.71 4.53
CA LEU A 49 16.47 16.56 5.40
C LEU A 49 17.49 15.60 4.76
N PHE A 50 17.32 15.27 3.47
CA PHE A 50 18.18 14.29 2.80
C PHE A 50 19.53 14.87 2.36
N ASN A 51 19.60 16.18 2.15
CA ASN A 51 20.81 16.85 1.67
C ASN A 51 21.60 17.56 2.79
N GLY A 52 21.04 17.70 3.98
CA GLY A 52 21.67 18.32 5.14
C GLY A 52 22.06 17.32 6.23
N ASP A 53 22.81 17.82 7.22
CA ASP A 53 23.29 17.01 8.36
C ASP A 53 22.37 17.06 9.59
N ASP A 54 21.44 18.03 9.67
CA ASP A 54 20.53 18.20 10.82
C ASP A 54 19.29 17.29 10.69
N LYS A 55 19.23 16.28 11.56
CA LYS A 55 18.14 15.31 11.62
C LYS A 55 17.07 15.62 12.67
N SER A 56 17.17 16.74 13.39
CA SER A 56 16.20 17.09 14.45
C SER A 56 14.76 17.18 13.95
N VAL A 57 14.58 17.63 12.69
CA VAL A 57 13.26 17.69 12.04
C VAL A 57 12.67 16.30 11.79
N PHE A 58 13.51 15.30 11.54
CA PHE A 58 13.06 13.93 11.33
C PHE A 58 12.52 13.32 12.62
N ASP A 59 13.19 13.54 13.75
CA ASP A 59 12.72 13.07 15.06
C ASP A 59 11.35 13.67 15.41
N GLN A 60 11.10 14.94 15.06
CA GLN A 60 9.79 15.57 15.22
C GLN A 60 8.71 14.89 14.35
N TRP A 61 9.04 14.52 13.11
CA TRP A 61 8.10 13.81 12.24
C TRP A 61 7.81 12.39 12.74
N LEU A 62 8.81 11.69 13.28
CA LEU A 62 8.65 10.38 13.90
C LEU A 62 7.72 10.44 15.12
N GLN A 63 7.84 11.48 15.95
CA GLN A 63 6.93 11.69 17.09
C GLN A 63 5.47 11.95 16.66
N GLY A 64 5.24 12.34 15.39
CA GLY A 64 3.91 12.52 14.83
C GLY A 64 3.25 11.22 14.36
N ILE A 65 3.95 10.08 14.40
CA ILE A 65 3.39 8.78 14.01
C ILE A 65 2.43 8.32 15.11
N ASN A 66 1.23 7.93 14.69
CA ASN A 66 0.17 7.41 15.54
C ASN A 66 -0.45 6.13 14.93
N VAL A 67 -1.29 5.45 15.71
CA VAL A 67 -2.06 4.29 15.28
C VAL A 67 -3.55 4.56 15.47
N GLU A 68 -4.30 4.44 14.38
CA GLU A 68 -5.76 4.51 14.38
C GLU A 68 -6.36 3.10 14.27
N ILE A 69 -7.57 2.94 14.82
CA ILE A 69 -8.22 1.64 14.95
C ILE A 69 -9.52 1.63 14.15
N LEU A 70 -9.66 0.67 13.24
CA LEU A 70 -10.89 0.44 12.48
C LEU A 70 -11.54 -0.89 12.87
N PRO A 71 -12.86 -0.92 13.15
CA PRO A 71 -13.57 -2.17 13.33
C PRO A 71 -13.47 -3.05 12.09
N LYS A 72 -13.08 -4.32 12.27
CA LYS A 72 -12.96 -5.32 11.21
C LYS A 72 -14.10 -6.32 11.24
N LYS A 73 -14.49 -6.77 12.43
CA LYS A 73 -15.63 -7.67 12.65
C LYS A 73 -16.45 -7.20 13.82
N ILE A 74 -17.76 -7.29 13.68
CA ILE A 74 -18.73 -6.98 14.71
C ILE A 74 -19.53 -8.25 14.95
N LYS A 75 -19.73 -8.58 16.23
CA LYS A 75 -20.56 -9.72 16.61
C LYS A 75 -21.98 -9.49 16.12
N SER A 76 -22.57 -10.50 15.46
CA SER A 76 -23.98 -10.41 15.08
C SER A 76 -24.83 -10.29 16.34
N HIS A 77 -25.69 -9.28 16.36
CA HIS A 77 -26.75 -9.09 17.36
C HIS A 77 -28.10 -9.61 16.84
N LEU A 78 -28.14 -10.13 15.61
CA LEU A 78 -29.34 -10.74 15.03
C LEU A 78 -29.42 -12.20 15.47
N GLU A 79 -30.59 -12.60 15.96
CA GLU A 79 -30.85 -13.96 16.47
C GLU A 79 -31.01 -15.01 15.36
N SER A 80 -31.23 -14.58 14.11
CA SER A 80 -31.39 -15.47 12.96
C SER A 80 -30.24 -15.36 11.97
N GLU A 81 -29.76 -16.51 11.51
CA GLU A 81 -28.90 -16.57 10.32
C GLU A 81 -29.76 -16.27 9.08
N GLN A 82 -29.22 -15.44 8.19
CA GLN A 82 -29.93 -14.98 7.00
C GLN A 82 -30.20 -16.17 6.07
N SER A 83 -31.44 -16.67 6.07
CA SER A 83 -31.82 -17.92 5.41
C SER A 83 -32.30 -17.75 3.97
N ASN A 84 -32.53 -16.53 3.48
CA ASN A 84 -32.82 -16.28 2.07
C ASN A 84 -32.51 -14.85 1.61
N GLY A 85 -32.14 -14.74 0.33
CA GLY A 85 -31.49 -13.58 -0.28
C GLY A 85 -32.31 -12.29 -0.35
N ALA A 86 -31.90 -11.32 0.45
CA ALA A 86 -31.68 -9.93 0.07
C ALA A 86 -30.95 -9.23 1.24
N LEU A 87 -29.76 -8.71 0.97
CA LEU A 87 -29.00 -7.92 1.96
C LEU A 87 -29.39 -6.45 1.78
N PHE A 88 -30.22 -5.93 2.67
CA PHE A 88 -30.57 -4.51 2.68
C PHE A 88 -29.55 -3.75 3.51
N LEU A 89 -28.72 -2.94 2.84
CA LEU A 89 -27.84 -1.98 3.51
C LEU A 89 -28.63 -0.69 3.75
N SER A 90 -28.72 -0.25 5.00
CA SER A 90 -29.32 1.04 5.36
C SER A 90 -28.42 1.79 6.32
N ASN A 91 -28.59 3.10 6.41
CA ASN A 91 -27.97 3.96 7.41
C ASN A 91 -28.69 3.91 8.77
N ASN A 92 -29.76 3.13 8.90
CA ASN A 92 -30.45 2.94 10.16
C ASN A 92 -29.63 1.97 11.03
N LYS A 93 -29.38 2.38 12.27
CA LYS A 93 -28.77 1.51 13.27
C LYS A 93 -29.74 0.38 13.62
N THR A 94 -29.25 -0.85 13.60
CA THR A 94 -30.03 -2.04 13.98
C THR A 94 -29.89 -2.38 15.48
N ALA A 95 -28.88 -1.81 16.15
CA ALA A 95 -28.67 -1.90 17.59
C ALA A 95 -28.18 -0.56 18.18
N SER A 96 -28.39 -0.37 19.49
CA SER A 96 -27.86 0.76 20.26
C SER A 96 -26.35 0.66 20.44
N GLU A 97 -25.82 -0.56 20.54
CA GLU A 97 -24.42 -0.87 20.74
C GLU A 97 -23.98 -2.03 19.84
N TYR A 98 -22.71 -2.05 19.46
CA TYR A 98 -22.12 -3.07 18.61
C TYR A 98 -20.84 -3.59 19.27
N ILE A 99 -20.77 -4.90 19.48
CA ILE A 99 -19.60 -5.55 20.08
C ILE A 99 -18.58 -5.83 18.98
N VAL A 100 -17.42 -5.16 19.04
CA VAL A 100 -16.32 -5.36 18.08
C VAL A 100 -15.54 -6.62 18.47
N GLU A 101 -15.46 -7.59 17.55
CA GLU A 101 -14.71 -8.85 17.76
C GLU A 101 -13.25 -8.75 17.31
N SER A 102 -12.97 -7.91 16.31
CA SER A 102 -11.61 -7.69 15.83
C SER A 102 -11.49 -6.32 15.16
N VAL A 103 -10.26 -5.81 15.15
CA VAL A 103 -9.90 -4.50 14.61
C VAL A 103 -8.76 -4.61 13.60
N ASN A 104 -8.65 -3.62 12.73
CA ASN A 104 -7.44 -3.32 11.98
C ASN A 104 -6.75 -2.12 12.64
N TYR A 105 -5.45 -2.23 12.87
CA TYR A 105 -4.58 -1.11 13.24
C TYR A 105 -4.02 -0.48 11.97
N LEU A 106 -4.15 0.83 11.83
CA LEU A 106 -3.63 1.60 10.72
C LEU A 106 -2.63 2.63 11.22
N VAL A 107 -1.45 2.67 10.62
CA VAL A 107 -0.48 3.73 10.87
C VAL A 107 -1.01 5.03 10.26
N VAL A 108 -0.92 6.10 11.05
CA VAL A 108 -1.17 7.48 10.62
C VAL A 108 0.06 8.30 10.94
N ALA A 109 0.71 8.82 9.91
CA ALA A 109 1.94 9.60 10.04
C ALA A 109 1.81 10.96 9.33
N PRO A 110 2.68 11.92 9.66
CA PRO A 110 2.85 13.13 8.84
C PRO A 110 3.20 12.76 7.40
N VAL A 111 2.74 13.54 6.43
CA VAL A 111 3.00 13.27 5.00
C VAL A 111 4.49 13.25 4.69
N GLU A 112 5.31 13.99 5.43
CA GLU A 112 6.76 13.93 5.31
C GLU A 112 7.32 12.51 5.55
N ILE A 113 6.76 11.74 6.50
CA ILE A 113 7.13 10.33 6.72
C ILE A 113 6.68 9.46 5.53
N TYR A 114 5.45 9.63 5.06
CA TYR A 114 4.97 8.90 3.88
C TYR A 114 5.77 9.22 2.61
N LEU A 115 6.27 10.45 2.47
CA LEU A 115 7.15 10.82 1.37
C LEU A 115 8.49 10.09 1.46
N ILE A 116 9.07 9.97 2.65
CA ILE A 116 10.30 9.20 2.88
C ILE A 116 10.07 7.71 2.52
N GLU A 117 8.97 7.12 2.98
CA GLU A 117 8.57 5.74 2.64
C GLU A 117 8.38 5.56 1.12
N THR A 118 7.72 6.53 0.48
CA THR A 118 7.47 6.48 -0.96
C THR A 118 8.76 6.62 -1.76
N LEU A 119 9.67 7.50 -1.35
CA LEU A 119 11.01 7.62 -1.94
C LEU A 119 11.80 6.33 -1.79
N TRP A 120 11.78 5.72 -0.60
CA TRP A 120 12.40 4.43 -0.37
C TRP A 120 11.82 3.36 -1.30
N SER A 121 10.50 3.31 -1.44
CA SER A 121 9.79 2.36 -2.29
C SER A 121 10.09 2.58 -3.78
N ILE A 122 10.25 3.82 -4.22
CA ILE A 122 10.67 4.16 -5.59
C ILE A 122 12.09 3.65 -5.84
N TYR A 123 13.06 4.00 -5.00
CA TYR A 123 14.47 3.72 -5.29
C TYR A 123 14.90 2.34 -4.82
N VAL A 124 14.83 2.09 -3.51
CA VAL A 124 15.24 0.82 -2.90
C VAL A 124 14.26 -0.28 -3.26
N GLY A 125 12.94 0.00 -3.22
CA GLY A 125 11.92 -0.96 -3.63
C GLY A 125 12.09 -1.42 -5.09
N SER A 126 12.43 -0.51 -6.02
CA SER A 126 12.74 -0.91 -7.41
C SER A 126 13.94 -1.84 -7.50
N LEU A 127 15.02 -1.56 -6.75
CA LEU A 127 16.22 -2.40 -6.73
C LEU A 127 15.94 -3.80 -6.15
N LEU A 128 15.16 -3.88 -5.07
CA LEU A 128 14.78 -5.16 -4.48
C LEU A 128 13.85 -5.95 -5.42
N ASP A 129 12.91 -5.26 -6.07
CA ASP A 129 11.94 -5.89 -6.97
C ASP A 129 12.59 -6.55 -8.20
N GLU A 130 13.76 -6.05 -8.65
CA GLU A 130 14.56 -6.69 -9.71
C GLU A 130 15.06 -8.09 -9.34
N ASN A 131 15.19 -8.40 -8.05
CA ASN A 131 15.61 -9.72 -7.58
C ASN A 131 14.43 -10.72 -7.46
N PHE A 132 13.19 -10.25 -7.61
CA PHE A 132 12.03 -11.15 -7.56
C PHE A 132 11.83 -11.92 -8.86
N THR A 133 11.41 -13.17 -8.73
CA THR A 133 11.08 -14.02 -9.87
C THR A 133 9.84 -13.51 -10.62
N ASN A 134 9.65 -14.02 -11.83
CA ASN A 134 8.45 -13.74 -12.63
C ASN A 134 7.17 -14.38 -12.05
N TYR A 135 7.28 -15.18 -10.99
CA TYR A 135 6.16 -15.81 -10.28
C TYR A 135 5.75 -15.02 -9.02
N THR A 136 6.34 -13.85 -8.80
CA THR A 136 5.94 -12.92 -7.73
C THR A 136 5.07 -11.82 -8.32
N TYR A 137 3.82 -11.73 -7.88
CA TYR A 137 2.82 -10.83 -8.49
C TYR A 137 2.31 -9.74 -7.55
N GLY A 138 2.27 -9.98 -6.24
CA GLY A 138 1.80 -8.99 -5.26
C GLY A 138 2.74 -7.79 -5.17
N ASN A 139 2.16 -6.58 -5.08
CA ASN A 139 2.84 -5.31 -4.80
C ASN A 139 4.14 -5.05 -5.61
N ARG A 140 4.19 -5.54 -6.86
CA ARG A 140 5.33 -5.30 -7.75
C ARG A 140 5.45 -3.83 -8.11
N VAL A 141 6.65 -3.26 -8.09
CA VAL A 141 6.86 -1.85 -8.49
C VAL A 141 6.53 -1.69 -9.98
N SER A 142 5.85 -0.59 -10.34
CA SER A 142 5.44 -0.34 -11.72
C SER A 142 6.64 -0.08 -12.63
N ASN A 143 6.55 -0.49 -13.91
CA ASN A 143 7.67 -0.34 -14.85
C ASN A 143 8.08 1.13 -15.07
N VAL A 144 7.13 2.05 -14.99
CA VAL A 144 7.38 3.49 -15.09
C VAL A 144 8.22 3.97 -13.91
N VAL A 145 7.87 3.55 -12.69
CA VAL A 145 8.63 3.88 -11.48
C VAL A 145 10.02 3.24 -11.48
N LYS A 146 10.14 1.98 -11.92
CA LYS A 146 11.45 1.33 -12.09
C LYS A 146 12.35 2.07 -13.07
N LYS A 147 11.80 2.49 -14.22
CA LYS A 147 12.55 3.28 -15.21
C LYS A 147 13.03 4.59 -14.58
N TYR A 148 12.12 5.30 -13.92
CA TYR A 148 12.45 6.53 -13.22
C TYR A 148 13.55 6.35 -12.16
N ALA A 149 13.50 5.27 -11.39
CA ALA A 149 14.49 4.98 -10.36
C ALA A 149 15.89 4.73 -10.93
N ARG A 150 15.99 4.11 -12.12
CA ARG A 150 17.27 3.86 -12.82
C ARG A 150 17.92 5.13 -13.35
N ASP A 151 17.11 6.11 -13.73
CA ASP A 151 17.59 7.40 -14.25
C ASP A 151 18.03 8.36 -13.12
N TYR A 152 18.16 7.87 -11.88
CA TYR A 152 18.61 8.68 -10.74
C TYR A 152 20.11 9.06 -10.83
N PRO A 153 20.48 10.33 -10.55
CA PRO A 153 19.61 11.46 -10.24
C PRO A 153 18.98 12.08 -11.49
N THR A 154 17.67 12.39 -11.42
CA THR A 154 16.92 13.07 -12.48
C THR A 154 16.19 14.29 -11.94
N GLU A 155 16.12 15.34 -12.78
CA GLU A 155 15.30 16.54 -12.53
C GLU A 155 13.88 16.40 -13.08
N GLU A 156 13.65 15.42 -13.96
CA GLU A 156 12.31 15.13 -14.46
C GLU A 156 11.42 14.63 -13.32
N SER A 157 10.15 15.01 -13.37
CA SER A 157 9.15 14.50 -12.42
C SER A 157 8.24 13.52 -13.11
N ILE A 158 7.93 12.39 -12.45
CA ILE A 158 6.85 11.51 -12.91
C ILE A 158 5.51 12.19 -12.59
N SER A 159 4.64 12.31 -13.59
CA SER A 159 3.26 12.76 -13.40
C SER A 159 2.36 11.58 -13.02
N SER A 160 1.71 11.66 -11.86
CA SER A 160 0.67 10.76 -11.32
C SER A 160 0.66 9.32 -11.88
N VAL A 161 1.52 8.46 -11.32
CA VAL A 161 1.55 7.02 -11.63
C VAL A 161 1.44 6.21 -10.35
N ASN A 162 0.74 5.08 -10.41
CA ASN A 162 0.71 4.11 -9.33
C ASN A 162 2.12 3.57 -9.06
N ILE A 163 2.54 3.66 -7.80
CA ILE A 163 3.83 3.13 -7.39
C ILE A 163 3.94 1.62 -7.64
N PHE A 164 2.86 0.89 -7.34
CA PHE A 164 2.74 -0.54 -7.58
C PHE A 164 1.86 -0.85 -8.80
N GLN A 165 2.09 -2.01 -9.39
CA GLN A 165 1.21 -2.59 -10.40
C GLN A 165 -0.18 -2.86 -9.82
N LYS A 166 -1.21 -2.80 -10.66
CA LYS A 166 -2.59 -2.98 -10.22
C LYS A 166 -2.79 -4.39 -9.67
N TYR A 167 -3.36 -4.48 -8.47
CA TYR A 167 -3.62 -5.75 -7.79
C TYR A 167 -4.45 -6.70 -8.66
N VAL A 168 -5.55 -6.23 -9.25
CA VAL A 168 -6.47 -7.07 -10.03
C VAL A 168 -5.76 -7.76 -11.20
N ASP A 169 -4.94 -7.03 -11.94
CA ASP A 169 -4.19 -7.57 -13.08
C ASP A 169 -3.20 -8.64 -12.64
N ASN A 170 -2.50 -8.40 -11.53
CA ASN A 170 -1.49 -9.31 -11.01
C ASN A 170 -2.10 -10.54 -10.31
N TYR A 171 -3.24 -10.38 -9.65
CA TYR A 171 -3.98 -11.49 -9.07
C TYR A 171 -4.48 -12.45 -10.15
N ASN A 172 -5.04 -11.93 -11.24
CA ASN A 172 -5.48 -12.75 -12.36
C ASN A 172 -4.31 -13.52 -12.99
N LYS A 173 -3.17 -12.84 -13.24
CA LYS A 173 -1.96 -13.51 -13.75
C LYS A 173 -1.45 -14.60 -12.83
N TRP A 174 -1.43 -14.36 -11.53
CA TRP A 174 -1.02 -15.34 -10.53
C TRP A 174 -1.93 -16.58 -10.55
N ARG A 175 -3.25 -16.38 -10.46
CA ARG A 175 -4.25 -17.45 -10.46
C ARG A 175 -4.19 -18.27 -11.74
N ASP A 176 -4.26 -17.59 -12.88
CA ASP A 176 -4.33 -18.23 -14.19
C ASP A 176 -2.99 -18.92 -14.52
N GLY A 177 -1.86 -18.34 -14.11
CA GLY A 177 -0.55 -18.95 -14.25
C GLY A 177 -0.43 -20.29 -13.49
N GLY A 178 -0.94 -20.36 -12.26
CA GLY A 178 -0.97 -21.60 -11.49
C GLY A 178 -1.83 -22.69 -12.15
N ILE A 179 -3.03 -22.33 -12.62
CA ILE A 179 -3.94 -23.25 -13.31
C ILE A 179 -3.34 -23.74 -14.62
N ASN A 180 -2.80 -22.83 -15.44
CA ASN A 180 -2.20 -23.19 -16.73
C ASN A 180 -0.99 -24.11 -16.55
N LYS A 181 -0.17 -23.89 -15.51
CA LYS A 181 0.95 -24.80 -15.23
C LYS A 181 0.46 -26.19 -14.82
N ALA A 182 -0.63 -26.30 -14.08
CA ALA A 182 -1.25 -27.58 -13.75
C ALA A 182 -1.78 -28.31 -14.99
N ILE A 183 -2.47 -27.59 -15.89
CA ILE A 183 -2.94 -28.11 -17.17
C ILE A 183 -1.76 -28.63 -18.00
N ASP A 184 -0.71 -27.83 -18.15
CA ASP A 184 0.49 -28.22 -18.90
C ASP A 184 1.15 -29.48 -18.33
N THR A 185 1.19 -29.62 -17.01
CA THR A 185 1.78 -30.79 -16.34
C THR A 185 0.99 -32.07 -16.63
N VAL A 186 -0.34 -31.99 -16.66
CA VAL A 186 -1.21 -33.14 -16.97
C VAL A 186 -1.16 -33.47 -18.46
N GLU A 187 -1.29 -32.46 -19.33
CA GLU A 187 -1.47 -32.68 -20.77
C GLU A 187 -0.16 -32.90 -21.52
N LYS A 188 0.91 -32.19 -21.16
CA LYS A 188 2.20 -32.25 -21.88
C LYS A 188 3.18 -33.18 -21.19
N ASP A 189 3.32 -33.02 -19.87
CA ASP A 189 4.29 -33.78 -19.08
C ASP A 189 3.73 -35.18 -18.70
N GLN A 190 2.42 -35.40 -18.84
CA GLN A 190 1.72 -36.65 -18.52
C GLN A 190 1.91 -37.07 -17.04
N GLU A 191 1.98 -36.08 -16.15
CA GLU A 191 2.17 -36.27 -14.71
C GLU A 191 0.91 -35.88 -13.91
N ASN A 192 0.75 -36.49 -12.73
CA ASN A 192 -0.32 -36.12 -11.82
C ASN A 192 0.02 -34.81 -11.11
N VAL A 193 -0.98 -33.93 -10.97
CA VAL A 193 -0.83 -32.65 -10.29
C VAL A 193 -1.74 -32.54 -9.07
N ALA A 194 -1.23 -31.93 -7.99
CA ALA A 194 -2.01 -31.49 -6.85
C ALA A 194 -1.84 -29.97 -6.70
N ILE A 195 -2.95 -29.25 -6.52
CA ILE A 195 -2.93 -27.79 -6.30
C ILE A 195 -3.25 -27.51 -4.84
N LEU A 196 -2.38 -26.75 -4.18
CA LEU A 196 -2.58 -26.29 -2.82
C LEU A 196 -2.80 -24.78 -2.81
N SER A 197 -3.89 -24.35 -2.16
CA SER A 197 -4.18 -22.94 -1.90
C SER A 197 -3.91 -22.65 -0.42
N ILE A 198 -2.99 -21.72 -0.16
CA ILE A 198 -2.52 -21.38 1.18
C ILE A 198 -2.62 -19.86 1.35
N ASP A 199 -3.12 -19.42 2.49
CA ASP A 199 -3.23 -18.01 2.86
C ASP A 199 -2.63 -17.75 4.26
N LEU A 200 -1.98 -16.60 4.44
CA LEU A 200 -1.36 -16.20 5.70
C LEU A 200 -2.31 -15.29 6.49
N LYS A 201 -2.69 -15.74 7.69
CA LYS A 201 -3.57 -14.96 8.56
C LYS A 201 -2.85 -13.75 9.13
N SER A 202 -3.41 -12.56 8.89
CA SER A 202 -2.95 -11.31 9.50
C SER A 202 -1.45 -11.08 9.31
N PHE A 203 -0.94 -11.31 8.09
CA PHE A 203 0.49 -11.25 7.75
C PHE A 203 1.23 -10.09 8.42
N TYR A 204 0.81 -8.84 8.18
CA TYR A 204 1.45 -7.64 8.72
C TYR A 204 1.50 -7.55 10.26
N TYR A 205 0.65 -8.27 10.98
CA TYR A 205 0.64 -8.31 12.45
C TYR A 205 1.47 -9.45 13.04
N ASN A 206 2.01 -10.34 12.21
CA ASN A 206 2.72 -11.54 12.63
C ASN A 206 4.11 -11.65 11.98
N ILE A 207 4.68 -10.54 11.51
CA ILE A 207 6.06 -10.50 11.02
C ILE A 207 7.00 -10.42 12.23
N ASN A 208 7.97 -11.33 12.31
CA ASN A 208 9.11 -11.18 13.22
C ASN A 208 10.17 -10.31 12.53
N ILE A 209 10.58 -9.23 13.20
CA ILE A 209 11.54 -8.24 12.67
C ILE A 209 12.95 -8.46 13.28
N ASP A 210 13.07 -9.37 14.26
CA ASP A 210 14.33 -9.76 14.91
C ASP A 210 15.10 -10.86 14.16
#